data_AF-A0A1U7UMI4-F1
#
_entry.id   AF-A0A1U7UMI4-F1
#
_cell.length_a   1.000
_cell.length_b   1.000
_cell.length_c   1.000
_cell.angle_alpha   90.00
_cell.angle_beta   90.00
_cell.angle_gamma   90.00
#
_symmetry.space_group_name_H-M   'P 1'
#
loop_
_entity.id
_entity.type
_entity.pdbx_description
1 polymer ?
#
loop_
_entity_poly.entity_id
_entity_poly.type
_entity_poly.pdbx_seq_one_letter_code
_entity_poly.pdbx_strand_id
1 'polypeptide(L)'
;MLRAGVDGAACVMNLGTTCTLQSSWGLSAPAVPRGRSVPGDTAPAVLRRPEGTRRSWSGSNPFQHLEKSAVLQEARIFNETPINPRRCLHILTKILYLLNQGEHFGTTEATEAFFAMTRLFQSNDQTLRRMCYLTIKEMATISEDVIIVTSSLTKDMTGKEDVYRGPAIRALCRITDGTMLQAIERYMKQAIVDKVSSVSSSALVSSLHMMKISYDVVKRWINEAQEAASSDNIMVQYHALGVLYHLRKNDRLAVSKMLNKFTKSGLKSQFAYCMLIRIASRLLKETEDGHESPLFDFIESCLRNKHEMVIYEAASAIIHLPNCTARELAPAVSVLQLFCSSPKPALRYAAVRTLNK
;
A
#
# COMPACT_ATOMS: atom_id res chain seq x y z
N MET A 1 -5.94 -27.80 23.42
CA MET A 1 -6.67 -26.51 23.37
C MET A 1 -5.67 -25.33 23.24
N LEU A 2 -4.70 -25.42 22.32
CA LEU A 2 -3.61 -24.45 22.17
C LEU A 2 -3.36 -24.18 20.69
N ARG A 3 -3.44 -22.89 20.31
CA ARG A 3 -3.13 -22.34 18.98
C ARG A 3 -1.62 -22.16 18.84
N ALA A 4 -1.05 -22.68 17.75
CA ALA A 4 0.23 -22.34 17.15
C ALA A 4 0.15 -22.81 15.69
N GLY A 5 0.60 -22.14 14.63
CA GLY A 5 1.34 -20.91 14.39
C GLY A 5 1.62 -20.97 12.89
N VAL A 6 1.22 -19.97 12.12
CA VAL A 6 1.34 -20.00 10.65
C VAL A 6 1.84 -18.64 10.20
N ASP A 7 3.09 -18.54 9.72
CA ASP A 7 3.49 -17.51 8.75
C ASP A 7 4.85 -17.73 8.11
N GLY A 8 4.97 -17.23 6.86
CA GLY A 8 6.26 -16.99 6.19
C GLY A 8 6.28 -17.26 4.69
N ALA A 9 6.02 -16.24 3.85
CA ALA A 9 6.80 -15.88 2.65
C ALA A 9 6.03 -14.94 1.71
N ALA A 10 6.10 -13.62 1.95
CA ALA A 10 5.85 -12.62 0.92
C ALA A 10 7.22 -12.11 0.44
N CYS A 11 7.57 -12.50 -0.79
CA CYS A 11 8.83 -12.14 -1.42
C CYS A 11 8.88 -10.63 -1.71
N VAL A 12 10.04 -10.07 -1.43
CA VAL A 12 10.45 -8.66 -1.54
C VAL A 12 10.23 -8.15 -2.97
N MET A 13 9.29 -7.23 -3.16
CA MET A 13 9.30 -6.29 -4.28
C MET A 13 9.20 -4.86 -3.73
N ASN A 14 10.27 -4.13 -4.00
CA ASN A 14 10.44 -2.72 -3.70
C ASN A 14 9.38 -1.88 -4.44
N LEU A 15 8.57 -1.11 -3.69
CA LEU A 15 7.89 0.14 -4.08
C LEU A 15 6.95 0.55 -2.93
N GLY A 16 7.31 1.60 -2.18
CA GLY A 16 6.66 2.09 -0.95
C GLY A 16 5.22 2.61 -1.04
N THR A 17 4.40 2.07 -1.95
CA THR A 17 2.95 2.30 -2.07
C THR A 17 2.13 1.03 -1.80
N THR A 18 2.70 -0.16 -2.01
CA THR A 18 1.97 -1.43 -1.82
C THR A 18 1.93 -1.86 -0.35
N CYS A 19 2.95 -1.54 0.44
CA CYS A 19 3.06 -1.99 1.84
C CYS A 19 2.03 -1.32 2.77
N THR A 20 1.60 -0.08 2.49
CA THR A 20 0.58 0.65 3.27
C THR A 20 -0.85 0.24 2.94
N LEU A 21 -1.07 -0.40 1.80
CA LEU A 21 -2.40 -0.87 1.42
C LEU A 21 -2.77 -2.09 2.25
N GLN A 22 -1.91 -3.11 2.35
CA GLN A 22 -2.21 -4.38 3.01
C GLN A 22 -2.69 -4.26 4.47
N SER A 23 -2.19 -3.28 5.22
CA SER A 23 -2.62 -3.00 6.61
C SER A 23 -3.91 -2.18 6.73
N SER A 24 -4.30 -1.43 5.70
CA SER A 24 -5.48 -0.55 5.74
C SER A 24 -6.80 -1.25 5.35
N TRP A 25 -6.73 -2.47 4.81
CA TRP A 25 -7.91 -3.24 4.36
C TRP A 25 -8.70 -3.95 5.48
N GLY A 26 -8.31 -3.82 6.75
CA GLY A 26 -9.06 -4.44 7.86
C GLY A 26 -9.15 -5.96 7.79
N LEU A 27 -8.28 -6.60 7.01
CA LEU A 27 -8.00 -8.03 7.06
C LEU A 27 -6.86 -8.19 8.06
N SER A 28 -7.14 -8.78 9.22
CA SER A 28 -6.21 -8.85 10.35
C SER A 28 -4.82 -9.36 9.95
N ALA A 29 -3.78 -8.59 10.29
CA ALA A 29 -2.42 -9.09 10.45
C ALA A 29 -2.14 -9.22 11.96
N PRO A 30 -1.60 -10.35 12.46
CA PRO A 30 -1.26 -10.47 13.87
C PRO A 30 0.09 -9.81 14.18
N ALA A 31 0.23 -9.31 15.40
CA ALA A 31 1.44 -8.64 15.90
C ALA A 31 2.64 -9.60 16.02
N VAL A 32 3.84 -9.11 15.66
CA VAL A 32 5.11 -9.84 15.73
C VAL A 32 5.73 -9.70 17.12
N PRO A 33 6.06 -10.79 17.85
CA PRO A 33 6.90 -10.73 19.05
C PRO A 33 8.39 -10.88 18.70
N ARG A 34 9.26 -10.21 19.47
CA ARG A 34 10.72 -10.21 19.31
C ARG A 34 11.36 -11.52 19.81
N GLY A 35 12.06 -12.22 18.91
CA GLY A 35 13.36 -12.89 19.09
C GLY A 35 13.51 -14.15 19.96
N ARG A 36 14.21 -15.16 19.42
CA ARG A 36 15.39 -15.84 20.04
C ARG A 36 16.10 -16.74 19.01
N SER A 37 17.44 -16.72 19.05
CA SER A 37 18.36 -17.54 18.25
C SER A 37 18.51 -18.95 18.84
N VAL A 38 18.64 -19.96 17.97
CA VAL A 38 19.10 -21.31 18.34
C VAL A 38 20.20 -21.75 17.35
N PRO A 39 21.33 -22.31 17.82
CA PRO A 39 22.49 -22.62 16.97
C PRO A 39 22.56 -24.09 16.54
N GLY A 40 23.21 -24.33 15.40
CA GLY A 40 23.77 -25.64 15.01
C GLY A 40 23.01 -26.32 13.87
N ASP A 41 23.62 -26.32 12.67
CA ASP A 41 23.91 -27.58 11.96
C ASP A 41 24.77 -27.34 10.71
N THR A 42 25.69 -28.27 10.52
CA THR A 42 26.85 -28.29 9.64
C THR A 42 26.51 -28.38 8.15
N ALA A 43 27.14 -27.55 7.31
CA ALA A 43 27.10 -27.65 5.84
C ALA A 43 28.40 -28.25 5.29
N PRO A 44 28.38 -29.16 4.28
CA PRO A 44 29.58 -29.63 3.62
C PRO A 44 30.00 -28.75 2.42
N ALA A 45 31.30 -28.83 2.15
CA ALA A 45 32.18 -28.08 1.26
C ALA A 45 31.66 -27.64 -0.12
N VAL A 46 31.90 -26.35 -0.45
CA VAL A 46 31.84 -25.79 -1.81
C VAL A 46 33.27 -25.43 -2.27
N LEU A 47 33.58 -25.85 -3.50
CA LEU A 47 34.79 -25.60 -4.29
C LEU A 47 35.39 -24.19 -4.14
N ARG A 48 36.71 -24.12 -3.88
CA ARG A 48 37.52 -22.89 -3.92
C ARG A 48 37.49 -22.26 -5.33
N ARG A 49 37.20 -20.96 -5.41
CA ARG A 49 37.57 -20.07 -6.53
C ARG A 49 38.68 -19.12 -6.06
N PRO A 50 39.63 -18.73 -6.95
CA PRO A 50 40.86 -18.06 -6.55
C PRO A 50 40.65 -16.60 -6.17
N GLU A 51 41.57 -16.13 -5.34
CA GLU A 51 41.60 -14.82 -4.69
C GLU A 51 41.65 -13.67 -5.69
N GLY A 52 40.51 -12.98 -5.83
CA GLY A 52 40.43 -11.62 -6.32
C GLY A 52 40.00 -10.73 -5.17
N THR A 53 40.87 -9.80 -4.78
CA THR A 53 40.71 -8.75 -3.76
C THR A 53 39.26 -8.44 -3.38
N ARG A 54 38.77 -9.05 -2.29
CA ARG A 54 37.55 -8.59 -1.62
C ARG A 54 37.85 -7.22 -1.02
N ARG A 55 37.48 -6.14 -1.73
CA ARG A 55 37.22 -4.87 -1.06
C ARG A 55 36.11 -5.14 -0.05
N SER A 56 36.48 -5.20 1.23
CA SER A 56 35.53 -5.32 2.32
C SER A 56 34.58 -4.12 2.23
N TRP A 57 33.33 -4.37 1.86
CA TRP A 57 32.25 -3.44 2.16
C TRP A 57 31.99 -3.50 3.66
N SER A 58 32.92 -2.95 4.43
CA SER A 58 32.67 -2.46 5.78
C SER A 58 31.88 -1.16 5.66
N GLY A 59 30.68 -1.25 5.08
CA GLY A 59 29.75 -0.14 5.01
C GLY A 59 29.07 -0.01 6.36
N SER A 60 29.74 0.58 7.34
CA SER A 60 29.07 1.06 8.57
C SER A 60 27.92 1.97 8.12
N ASN A 61 26.75 1.84 8.74
CA ASN A 61 25.63 2.70 8.41
C ASN A 61 26.04 4.16 8.69
N PRO A 62 25.99 5.09 7.70
CA PRO A 62 26.42 6.48 7.90
C PRO A 62 25.61 7.23 8.97
N PHE A 63 24.51 6.66 9.44
CA PHE A 63 23.62 7.21 10.46
C PHE A 63 23.62 6.40 11.78
N GLN A 64 24.59 5.52 12.02
CA GLN A 64 24.59 4.60 13.17
C GLN A 64 24.72 5.28 14.55
N HIS A 65 25.15 6.55 14.60
CA HIS A 65 25.41 7.29 15.84
C HIS A 65 24.86 8.73 15.80
N LEU A 66 23.63 8.90 15.32
CA LEU A 66 22.98 10.21 15.33
C LEU A 66 22.37 10.50 16.70
N GLU A 67 22.69 11.66 17.26
CA GLU A 67 22.02 12.20 18.45
C GLU A 67 20.85 13.11 18.04
N LYS A 68 19.66 12.88 18.59
CA LYS A 68 18.44 13.64 18.27
C LYS A 68 18.64 15.15 18.44
N SER A 69 19.20 15.56 19.57
CA SER A 69 19.46 16.98 19.90
C SER A 69 20.36 17.65 18.87
N ALA A 70 21.43 16.97 18.43
CA ALA A 70 22.33 17.49 17.41
C ALA A 70 21.62 17.65 16.06
N VAL A 71 20.81 16.68 15.64
CA VAL A 71 20.07 16.75 14.36
C VAL A 71 19.02 17.86 14.38
N LEU A 72 18.30 18.03 15.49
CA LEU A 72 17.34 19.13 15.65
C LEU A 72 18.02 20.50 15.67
N GLN A 73 19.22 20.59 16.25
CA GLN A 73 20.02 21.81 16.21
C GLN A 73 20.49 22.12 14.77
N GLU A 74 20.90 21.12 13.99
CA GLU A 74 21.22 21.27 12.57
C GLU A 74 20.00 21.74 11.76
N ALA A 75 18.77 21.33 12.11
CA ALA A 75 17.55 21.72 11.39
C ALA A 75 17.31 23.25 11.37
N ARG A 76 17.95 24.01 12.26
CA ARG A 76 17.93 25.49 12.23
C ARG A 76 18.47 26.07 10.92
N ILE A 77 19.34 25.34 10.21
CA ILE A 77 19.88 25.70 8.89
C ILE A 77 18.77 25.89 7.85
N PHE A 78 17.58 25.30 8.04
CA PHE A 78 16.46 25.49 7.11
C PHE A 78 15.97 26.95 7.03
N ASN A 79 16.32 27.78 8.02
CA ASN A 79 15.98 29.21 8.03
C ASN A 79 17.04 30.09 7.32
N GLU A 80 18.18 29.53 6.91
CA GLU A 80 19.22 30.28 6.21
C GLU A 80 18.80 30.66 4.79
N THR A 81 19.20 31.86 4.35
CA THR A 81 19.03 32.34 2.98
C THR A 81 20.42 32.69 2.43
N PRO A 82 20.87 32.11 1.30
CA PRO A 82 20.15 31.20 0.40
C PRO A 82 20.09 29.75 0.93
N ILE A 83 18.99 29.04 0.61
CA ILE A 83 18.81 27.63 0.96
C ILE A 83 19.83 26.77 0.20
N ASN A 84 20.56 25.91 0.92
CA ASN A 84 21.44 24.89 0.33
C ASN A 84 20.71 23.53 0.25
N PRO A 85 20.25 23.08 -0.93
CA PRO A 85 19.42 21.89 -1.03
C PRO A 85 20.12 20.62 -0.57
N ARG A 86 21.42 20.45 -0.90
CA ARG A 86 22.18 19.25 -0.52
C ARG A 86 22.30 19.10 0.99
N ARG A 87 22.60 20.20 1.69
CA ARG A 87 22.71 20.22 3.15
C ARG A 87 21.35 19.96 3.80
N CYS A 88 20.30 20.61 3.30
CA CYS A 88 18.95 20.42 3.84
C CYS A 88 18.44 18.99 3.64
N LEU A 89 18.69 18.40 2.46
CA LEU A 89 18.38 17.00 2.15
C LEU A 89 19.03 16.04 3.16
N HIS A 90 20.30 16.26 3.48
CA HIS A 90 21.02 15.42 4.42
C HIS A 90 20.39 15.49 5.83
N ILE A 91 20.03 16.69 6.30
CA ILE A 91 19.40 16.89 7.60
C ILE A 91 18.00 16.26 7.64
N LEU A 92 17.16 16.48 6.61
CA LEU A 92 15.84 15.82 6.53
C LEU A 92 15.97 14.29 6.53
N THR A 93 17.01 13.75 5.88
CA THR A 93 17.28 12.31 5.89
C THR A 93 17.63 11.82 7.30
N LYS A 94 18.44 12.57 8.05
CA LYS A 94 18.74 12.27 9.46
C LYS A 94 17.48 12.28 10.33
N ILE A 95 16.61 13.29 10.17
CA ILE A 95 15.33 13.39 10.89
C ILE A 95 14.44 12.18 10.60
N LEU A 96 14.24 11.87 9.31
CA LEU A 96 13.44 10.71 8.90
C LEU A 96 14.04 9.38 9.37
N TYR A 97 15.37 9.27 9.37
CA TYR A 97 16.05 8.08 9.90
C TYR A 97 15.79 7.90 11.39
N LEU A 98 15.91 8.95 12.20
CA LEU A 98 15.63 8.91 13.64
C LEU A 98 14.18 8.51 13.91
N LEU A 99 13.21 9.14 13.22
CA LEU A 99 11.80 8.78 13.33
C LEU A 99 11.57 7.29 12.97
N ASN A 100 12.20 6.79 11.91
CA ASN A 100 12.08 5.40 11.49
C ASN A 100 12.76 4.40 12.44
N GLN A 101 13.75 4.82 13.25
CA GLN A 101 14.30 3.99 14.33
C GLN A 101 13.38 3.94 15.56
N GLY A 102 12.30 4.72 15.59
CA GLY A 102 11.40 4.82 16.73
C GLY A 102 11.88 5.80 17.80
N GLU A 103 12.80 6.71 17.46
CA GLU A 103 13.20 7.80 18.35
C GLU A 103 12.00 8.70 18.65
N HIS A 104 11.78 9.01 19.93
CA HIS A 104 10.63 9.81 20.35
C HIS A 104 10.93 11.31 20.24
N PHE A 105 10.18 11.99 19.38
CA PHE A 105 10.18 13.45 19.25
C PHE A 105 9.04 14.01 20.12
N GLY A 106 9.36 14.87 21.08
CA GLY A 106 8.37 15.64 21.82
C GLY A 106 7.62 16.61 20.91
N THR A 107 6.38 16.93 21.25
CA THR A 107 5.51 17.77 20.41
C THR A 107 6.16 19.11 20.08
N THR A 108 6.73 19.81 21.07
CA THR A 108 7.36 21.12 20.85
C THR A 108 8.52 21.06 19.86
N GLU A 109 9.46 20.12 20.04
CA GLU A 109 10.63 19.98 19.15
C GLU A 109 10.22 19.51 17.74
N ALA A 110 9.22 18.63 17.63
CA ALA A 110 8.67 18.21 16.36
C ALA A 110 8.01 19.39 15.63
N THR A 111 7.23 20.19 16.33
CA THR A 111 6.57 21.39 15.79
C THR A 111 7.59 22.40 15.30
N GLU A 112 8.63 22.71 16.08
CA GLU A 112 9.71 23.61 15.67
C GLU A 112 10.44 23.13 14.41
N ALA A 113 10.81 21.84 14.36
CA ALA A 113 11.46 21.25 13.19
C ALA A 113 10.53 21.24 11.96
N PHE A 114 9.24 21.00 12.15
CA PHE A 114 8.23 21.06 11.09
C PHE A 114 8.12 22.49 10.52
N PHE A 115 7.99 23.50 11.38
CA PHE A 115 7.95 24.90 10.96
C PHE A 115 9.23 25.32 10.22
N ALA A 116 10.40 24.93 10.71
CA ALA A 116 11.66 25.16 10.01
C ALA A 116 11.66 24.52 8.60
N MET A 117 11.19 23.28 8.48
CA MET A 117 11.08 22.57 7.21
C MET A 117 10.15 23.29 6.21
N THR A 118 9.11 24.00 6.66
CA THR A 118 8.22 24.74 5.74
C THR A 118 8.94 25.77 4.88
N ARG A 119 10.05 26.37 5.38
CA ARG A 119 10.88 27.31 4.62
C ARG A 119 11.49 26.68 3.36
N LEU A 120 11.71 25.37 3.38
CA LEU A 120 12.33 24.63 2.28
C LEU A 120 11.45 24.60 1.02
N PHE A 121 10.14 24.90 1.12
CA PHE A 121 9.26 25.07 -0.03
C PHE A 121 9.62 26.25 -0.94
N GLN A 122 10.48 27.17 -0.48
CA GLN A 122 11.02 28.25 -1.32
C GLN A 122 12.04 27.73 -2.36
N SER A 123 12.60 26.54 -2.14
CA SER A 123 13.51 25.91 -3.09
C SER A 123 12.74 25.22 -4.22
N ASN A 124 13.29 25.33 -5.43
CA ASN A 124 12.81 24.63 -6.63
C ASN A 124 13.50 23.25 -6.82
N ASP A 125 14.34 22.81 -5.88
CA ASP A 125 14.97 21.49 -5.96
C ASP A 125 13.93 20.37 -5.79
N GLN A 126 13.77 19.56 -6.84
CA GLN A 126 12.76 18.51 -6.89
C GLN A 126 12.96 17.43 -5.82
N THR A 127 14.21 17.08 -5.50
CA THR A 127 14.51 16.05 -4.51
C THR A 127 14.18 16.55 -3.11
N LEU A 128 14.54 17.80 -2.82
CA LEU A 128 14.23 18.46 -1.57
C LEU A 128 12.72 18.55 -1.36
N ARG A 129 11.98 18.93 -2.41
CA ARG A 129 10.51 18.99 -2.36
C ARG A 129 9.89 17.63 -2.01
N ARG A 130 10.37 16.54 -2.63
CA ARG A 130 9.93 15.17 -2.31
C ARG A 130 10.24 14.79 -0.85
N MET A 131 11.39 15.19 -0.34
CA MET A 131 11.76 14.96 1.06
C MET A 131 10.89 15.76 2.04
N CYS A 132 10.48 16.98 1.68
CA CYS A 132 9.49 17.73 2.45
C CYS A 132 8.16 16.98 2.55
N TYR A 133 7.64 16.41 1.44
CA TYR A 133 6.40 15.62 1.49
C TYR A 133 6.50 14.38 2.39
N LEU A 134 7.65 13.70 2.40
CA LEU A 134 7.88 12.58 3.31
C LEU A 134 7.88 13.06 4.76
N THR A 135 8.65 14.11 5.06
CA THR A 135 8.74 14.71 6.39
C THR A 135 7.38 15.15 6.91
N ILE A 136 6.56 15.80 6.07
CA ILE A 136 5.19 16.19 6.43
C ILE A 136 4.37 14.98 6.89
N LYS A 137 4.41 13.86 6.15
CA LYS A 137 3.59 12.69 6.47
C LYS A 137 4.01 12.01 7.76
N GLU A 138 5.32 11.91 8.01
CA GLU A 138 5.87 11.29 9.21
C GLU A 138 5.63 12.15 10.46
N MET A 139 5.72 13.48 10.32
CA MET A 139 5.55 14.40 11.44
C MET A 139 4.08 14.81 11.70
N ALA A 140 3.16 14.51 10.78
CA ALA A 140 1.76 14.94 10.84
C ALA A 140 1.02 14.64 12.14
N THR A 141 1.39 13.57 12.87
CA THR A 141 0.71 13.15 14.11
C THR A 141 1.47 13.54 15.38
N ILE A 142 2.67 14.11 15.26
CA ILE A 142 3.51 14.50 16.40
C ILE A 142 3.75 16.01 16.47
N SER A 143 3.44 16.74 15.39
CA SER A 143 3.54 18.20 15.32
C SER A 143 2.15 18.86 15.43
N GLU A 144 2.13 20.07 15.98
CA GLU A 144 0.95 20.95 16.02
C GLU A 144 0.92 21.87 14.78
N ASP A 145 -0.26 22.44 14.50
CA ASP A 145 -0.48 23.43 13.42
C ASP A 145 0.04 23.03 12.03
N VAL A 146 0.07 21.71 11.76
CA VAL A 146 0.54 21.13 10.49
C VAL A 146 -0.25 21.63 9.26
N ILE A 147 -1.43 22.22 9.49
CA ILE A 147 -2.27 22.82 8.45
C ILE A 147 -1.58 23.97 7.69
N ILE A 148 -0.50 24.56 8.23
CA ILE A 148 0.25 25.66 7.59
C ILE A 148 0.72 25.32 6.17
N VAL A 149 1.02 24.05 5.86
CA VAL A 149 1.47 23.63 4.52
C VAL A 149 0.33 23.38 3.52
N THR A 150 -0.93 23.52 3.93
CA THR A 150 -2.11 23.22 3.09
C THR A 150 -2.06 23.96 1.77
N SER A 151 -1.82 25.28 1.78
CA SER A 151 -1.75 26.11 0.56
C SER A 151 -0.60 25.69 -0.38
N SER A 152 0.56 25.34 0.18
CA SER A 152 1.69 24.85 -0.60
C SER A 152 1.39 23.51 -1.26
N LEU A 153 0.72 22.59 -0.55
CA LEU A 153 0.35 21.28 -1.07
C LEU A 153 -0.80 21.36 -2.09
N THR A 154 -1.77 22.27 -1.89
CA THR A 154 -2.83 22.49 -2.89
C THR A 154 -2.29 23.13 -4.17
N LYS A 155 -1.31 24.03 -4.05
CA LYS A 155 -0.57 24.55 -5.20
C LYS A 155 0.19 23.44 -5.94
N ASP A 156 0.89 22.57 -5.22
CA ASP A 156 1.68 21.49 -5.84
C ASP A 156 0.79 20.39 -6.45
N MET A 157 -0.37 20.07 -5.86
CA MET A 157 -1.29 19.07 -6.41
C MET A 157 -2.00 19.52 -7.70
N THR A 158 -2.24 20.84 -7.85
CA THR A 158 -2.87 21.45 -9.02
C THR A 158 -1.86 22.01 -10.01
N GLY A 159 -0.57 21.96 -9.66
CA GLY A 159 0.52 22.47 -10.48
C GLY A 159 0.71 21.70 -11.78
N LYS A 160 1.55 22.25 -12.67
CA LYS A 160 1.86 21.66 -13.98
C LYS A 160 2.81 20.47 -13.93
N GLU A 161 3.57 20.34 -12.85
CA GLU A 161 4.60 19.30 -12.70
C GLU A 161 4.02 18.03 -12.07
N ASP A 162 3.69 17.04 -12.91
CA ASP A 162 3.08 15.78 -12.48
C ASP A 162 3.86 15.00 -11.42
N VAL A 163 5.17 15.24 -11.36
CA VAL A 163 6.06 14.64 -10.36
C VAL A 163 5.68 15.05 -8.92
N TYR A 164 5.14 16.24 -8.72
CA TYR A 164 4.73 16.73 -7.40
C TYR A 164 3.31 16.33 -7.04
N ARG A 165 2.43 16.21 -8.03
CA ARG A 165 0.99 16.17 -7.80
C ARG A 165 0.54 15.00 -6.93
N GLY A 166 0.93 13.77 -7.30
CA GLY A 166 0.62 12.56 -6.54
C GLY A 166 1.20 12.55 -5.11
N PRO A 167 2.50 12.81 -4.91
CA PRO A 167 3.09 12.99 -3.58
C PRO A 167 2.42 14.08 -2.73
N ALA A 168 2.09 15.24 -3.32
CA ALA A 168 1.42 16.34 -2.65
C ALA A 168 0.02 15.94 -2.18
N ILE A 169 -0.77 15.23 -3.00
CA ILE A 169 -2.07 14.66 -2.62
C ILE A 169 -1.94 13.79 -1.36
N ARG A 170 -0.95 12.89 -1.32
CA ARG A 170 -0.75 11.99 -0.17
C ARG A 170 -0.34 12.74 1.09
N ALA A 171 0.49 13.78 0.96
CA ALA A 171 0.86 14.64 2.09
C ALA A 171 -0.33 15.47 2.58
N LEU A 172 -1.11 16.06 1.67
CA LEU A 172 -2.26 16.89 1.99
C LEU A 172 -3.33 16.09 2.73
N CYS A 173 -3.72 14.93 2.19
CA CYS A 173 -4.72 14.08 2.81
C CYS A 173 -4.26 13.49 4.15
N ARG A 174 -2.94 13.46 4.43
CA ARG A 174 -2.40 13.00 5.71
C ARG A 174 -2.57 14.03 6.83
N ILE A 175 -2.51 15.32 6.50
CA ILE A 175 -2.69 16.43 7.45
C ILE A 175 -4.13 16.98 7.49
N THR A 176 -4.99 16.52 6.57
CA THR A 176 -6.39 16.96 6.51
C THR A 176 -7.21 16.29 7.59
N ASP A 177 -7.99 17.07 8.33
CA ASP A 177 -8.93 16.63 9.34
C ASP A 177 -10.39 16.68 8.83
N GLY A 178 -11.35 16.37 9.69
CA GLY A 178 -12.77 16.36 9.32
C GLY A 178 -13.32 17.73 8.95
N THR A 179 -12.78 18.81 9.51
CA THR A 179 -13.25 20.18 9.28
C THR A 179 -12.78 20.71 7.92
N MET A 180 -11.54 20.41 7.53
CA MET A 180 -10.95 20.88 6.27
C MET A 180 -11.29 19.99 5.07
N LEU A 181 -11.84 18.80 5.27
CA LEU A 181 -12.10 17.84 4.19
C LEU A 181 -12.94 18.42 3.05
N GLN A 182 -13.98 19.20 3.39
CA GLN A 182 -14.84 19.82 2.38
C GLN A 182 -14.08 20.83 1.51
N ALA A 183 -13.10 21.53 2.07
CA ALA A 183 -12.32 22.54 1.35
C ALA A 183 -11.45 21.91 0.23
N ILE A 184 -11.03 20.66 0.41
CA ILE A 184 -10.20 19.96 -0.58
C ILE A 184 -10.98 19.01 -1.50
N GLU A 185 -12.30 18.83 -1.28
CA GLU A 185 -13.13 17.89 -2.03
C GLU A 185 -13.07 18.11 -3.54
N ARG A 186 -13.18 19.37 -3.99
CA ARG A 186 -13.14 19.68 -5.43
C ARG A 186 -11.83 19.20 -6.06
N TYR A 187 -10.71 19.44 -5.40
CA TYR A 187 -9.40 19.03 -5.89
C TYR A 187 -9.25 17.50 -5.88
N MET A 188 -9.80 16.82 -4.88
CA MET A 188 -9.80 15.36 -4.81
C MET A 188 -10.60 14.72 -5.95
N LYS A 189 -11.81 15.21 -6.23
CA LYS A 189 -12.63 14.73 -7.36
C LYS A 189 -11.90 14.86 -8.69
N GLN A 190 -11.29 16.01 -8.94
CA GLN A 190 -10.47 16.25 -10.14
C GLN A 190 -9.27 15.31 -10.21
N ALA A 191 -8.58 15.09 -9.09
CA ALA A 191 -7.42 14.22 -9.05
C ALA A 191 -7.78 12.74 -9.27
N ILE A 192 -8.95 12.27 -8.81
CA ILE A 192 -9.40 10.88 -9.00
C ILE A 192 -9.55 10.54 -10.49
N VAL A 193 -10.11 11.46 -11.29
CA VAL A 193 -10.34 11.25 -12.74
C VAL A 193 -9.17 11.75 -13.61
N ASP A 194 -8.05 12.10 -13.00
CA ASP A 194 -6.89 12.60 -13.72
C ASP A 194 -6.31 11.56 -14.68
N LYS A 195 -5.85 12.01 -15.85
CA LYS A 195 -5.25 11.14 -16.86
C LYS A 195 -3.90 10.56 -16.42
N VAL A 196 -3.18 11.26 -15.56
CA VAL A 196 -1.91 10.82 -15.01
C VAL A 196 -2.18 9.77 -13.94
N SER A 197 -1.79 8.52 -14.24
CA SER A 197 -2.11 7.37 -13.38
C SER A 197 -1.56 7.50 -11.95
N SER A 198 -0.41 8.16 -11.76
CA SER A 198 0.16 8.38 -10.43
C SER A 198 -0.69 9.33 -9.58
N VAL A 199 -1.33 10.32 -10.21
CA VAL A 199 -2.22 11.31 -9.56
C VAL A 199 -3.52 10.63 -9.16
N SER A 200 -4.20 9.99 -10.13
CA SER A 200 -5.44 9.25 -9.89
C SER A 200 -5.27 8.17 -8.83
N SER A 201 -4.21 7.35 -8.95
CA SER A 201 -3.88 6.33 -7.96
C SER A 201 -3.63 6.93 -6.57
N SER A 202 -2.93 8.06 -6.46
CA SER A 202 -2.67 8.71 -5.17
C SER A 202 -3.96 9.23 -4.55
N ALA A 203 -4.83 9.84 -5.35
CA ALA A 203 -6.12 10.37 -4.90
C ALA A 203 -7.07 9.26 -4.43
N LEU A 204 -7.13 8.13 -5.15
CA LEU A 204 -7.96 6.98 -4.78
C LEU A 204 -7.53 6.35 -3.45
N VAL A 205 -6.23 6.13 -3.26
CA VAL A 205 -5.70 5.60 -1.99
C VAL A 205 -5.89 6.60 -0.85
N SER A 206 -5.65 7.89 -1.10
CA SER A 206 -5.96 8.94 -0.12
C SER A 206 -7.45 8.94 0.25
N SER A 207 -8.36 8.83 -0.73
CA SER A 207 -9.81 8.78 -0.49
C SER A 207 -10.19 7.62 0.44
N LEU A 208 -9.56 6.45 0.27
CA LEU A 208 -9.79 5.30 1.15
C LEU A 208 -9.39 5.59 2.61
N HIS A 209 -8.26 6.27 2.84
CA HIS A 209 -7.87 6.67 4.20
C HIS A 209 -8.84 7.70 4.80
N MET A 210 -9.30 8.64 3.98
CA MET A 210 -10.20 9.72 4.40
C MET A 210 -11.60 9.23 4.76
N MET A 211 -12.03 8.06 4.27
CA MET A 211 -13.28 7.43 4.71
C MET A 211 -13.30 7.16 6.22
N LYS A 212 -12.13 7.02 6.87
CA LYS A 212 -12.03 6.88 8.34
C LYS A 212 -12.30 8.20 9.07
N ILE A 213 -12.10 9.32 8.39
CA ILE A 213 -12.31 10.68 8.93
C ILE A 213 -13.77 11.09 8.71
N SER A 214 -14.25 10.98 7.47
CA SER A 214 -15.65 11.28 7.13
C SER A 214 -16.09 10.47 5.92
N TYR A 215 -16.90 9.44 6.20
CA TYR A 215 -17.44 8.57 5.17
C TYR A 215 -18.42 9.31 4.25
N ASP A 216 -19.27 10.17 4.81
CA ASP A 216 -20.34 10.84 4.06
C ASP A 216 -19.80 11.78 2.98
N VAL A 217 -18.70 12.48 3.26
CA VAL A 217 -18.06 13.35 2.27
C VAL A 217 -17.47 12.52 1.13
N VAL A 218 -16.71 11.47 1.44
CA VAL A 218 -16.06 10.61 0.43
C VAL A 218 -17.09 9.80 -0.39
N LYS A 219 -18.22 9.43 0.20
CA LYS A 219 -19.33 8.76 -0.51
C LYS A 219 -19.83 9.58 -1.70
N ARG A 220 -19.74 10.91 -1.66
CA ARG A 220 -20.10 11.80 -2.78
C ARG A 220 -19.17 11.67 -3.98
N TRP A 221 -18.04 10.97 -3.86
CA TRP A 221 -17.00 10.83 -4.89
C TRP A 221 -17.13 9.50 -5.66
N ILE A 222 -18.25 8.80 -5.47
CA ILE A 222 -18.48 7.47 -6.04
C ILE A 222 -18.50 7.49 -7.58
N ASN A 223 -18.92 8.59 -8.20
CA ASN A 223 -18.99 8.72 -9.66
C ASN A 223 -17.58 8.81 -10.26
N GLU A 224 -16.72 9.63 -9.65
CA GLU A 224 -15.31 9.78 -10.03
C GLU A 224 -14.55 8.46 -9.84
N ALA A 225 -14.78 7.76 -8.72
CA ALA A 225 -14.22 6.43 -8.49
C ALA A 225 -14.74 5.41 -9.51
N GLN A 226 -16.01 5.52 -9.93
CA GLN A 226 -16.61 4.63 -10.91
C GLN A 226 -16.04 4.84 -12.32
N GLU A 227 -15.73 6.09 -12.68
CA GLU A 227 -15.01 6.44 -13.92
C GLU A 227 -13.58 5.87 -13.87
N ALA A 228 -12.84 6.12 -12.79
CA ALA A 228 -11.47 5.65 -12.64
C ALA A 228 -11.35 4.11 -12.67
N ALA A 229 -12.37 3.38 -12.23
CA ALA A 229 -12.40 1.92 -12.30
C ALA A 229 -12.43 1.36 -13.74
N SER A 230 -12.78 2.18 -14.73
CA SER A 230 -12.73 1.84 -16.15
C SER A 230 -11.35 2.12 -16.79
N SER A 231 -10.37 2.59 -16.00
CA SER A 231 -9.01 2.86 -16.50
C SER A 231 -8.30 1.58 -16.98
N ASP A 232 -7.50 1.71 -18.04
CA ASP A 232 -6.59 0.65 -18.50
C ASP A 232 -5.36 0.48 -17.59
N ASN A 233 -5.09 1.46 -16.71
CA ASN A 233 -3.98 1.35 -15.79
C ASN A 233 -4.30 0.35 -14.67
N ILE A 234 -3.44 -0.68 -14.54
CA ILE A 234 -3.56 -1.77 -13.57
C ILE A 234 -3.77 -1.27 -12.14
N MET A 235 -3.02 -0.26 -11.70
CA MET A 235 -3.09 0.23 -10.32
C MET A 235 -4.28 1.15 -10.10
N VAL A 236 -4.61 2.02 -11.07
CA VAL A 236 -5.79 2.89 -10.98
C VAL A 236 -7.06 2.05 -10.89
N GLN A 237 -7.22 1.05 -11.77
CA GLN A 237 -8.38 0.15 -11.73
C GLN A 237 -8.47 -0.60 -10.39
N TYR A 238 -7.34 -1.07 -9.85
CA TYR A 238 -7.31 -1.74 -8.55
C TYR A 238 -7.73 -0.81 -7.41
N HIS A 239 -7.14 0.37 -7.31
CA HIS A 239 -7.48 1.32 -6.24
C HIS A 239 -8.91 1.84 -6.35
N ALA A 240 -9.41 2.06 -7.58
CA ALA A 240 -10.77 2.50 -7.82
C ALA A 240 -11.80 1.43 -7.42
N LEU A 241 -11.58 0.17 -7.81
CA LEU A 241 -12.39 -0.95 -7.33
C LEU A 241 -12.34 -1.06 -5.80
N GLY A 242 -11.17 -0.78 -5.22
CA GLY A 242 -10.94 -0.64 -3.79
C GLY A 242 -11.89 0.32 -3.11
N VAL A 243 -11.86 1.57 -3.56
CA VAL A 243 -12.72 2.66 -3.08
C VAL A 243 -14.19 2.30 -3.27
N LEU A 244 -14.59 1.81 -4.45
CA LEU A 244 -15.97 1.42 -4.73
C LEU A 244 -16.48 0.33 -3.80
N TYR A 245 -15.67 -0.69 -3.52
CA TYR A 245 -16.04 -1.73 -2.56
C TYR A 245 -16.23 -1.16 -1.17
N HIS A 246 -15.31 -0.32 -0.68
CA HIS A 246 -15.43 0.26 0.66
C HIS A 246 -16.63 1.22 0.81
N LEU A 247 -17.06 1.87 -0.26
CA LEU A 247 -18.28 2.68 -0.30
C LEU A 247 -19.58 1.85 -0.43
N ARG A 248 -19.48 0.59 -0.86
CA ARG A 248 -20.63 -0.27 -1.11
C ARG A 248 -20.73 -1.46 -0.16
N LYS A 249 -19.70 -1.77 0.63
CA LYS A 249 -19.57 -3.00 1.42
C LYS A 249 -20.73 -3.27 2.41
N ASN A 250 -21.47 -2.23 2.80
CA ASN A 250 -22.63 -2.35 3.69
C ASN A 250 -23.96 -2.55 2.94
N ASP A 251 -23.97 -2.40 1.61
CA ASP A 251 -25.12 -2.60 0.73
C ASP A 251 -24.85 -3.80 -0.19
N ARG A 252 -25.41 -4.95 0.17
CA ARG A 252 -25.23 -6.22 -0.56
C ARG A 252 -25.65 -6.09 -2.03
N LEU A 253 -26.74 -5.38 -2.32
CA LEU A 253 -27.23 -5.23 -3.69
C LEU A 253 -26.25 -4.38 -4.52
N ALA A 254 -25.70 -3.31 -3.94
CA ALA A 254 -24.69 -2.49 -4.60
C ALA A 254 -23.39 -3.26 -4.88
N VAL A 255 -22.95 -4.12 -3.95
CA VAL A 255 -21.78 -5.00 -4.17
C VAL A 255 -22.07 -6.01 -5.28
N SER A 256 -23.21 -6.69 -5.26
CA SER A 256 -23.57 -7.65 -6.31
C SER A 256 -23.67 -7.00 -7.69
N LYS A 257 -24.28 -5.82 -7.80
CA LYS A 257 -24.32 -5.05 -9.06
C LYS A 257 -22.93 -4.70 -9.58
N MET A 258 -22.04 -4.26 -8.68
CA MET A 258 -20.65 -3.96 -9.02
C MET A 258 -19.91 -5.19 -9.54
N LEU A 259 -20.07 -6.33 -8.87
CA LEU A 259 -19.41 -7.57 -9.24
C LEU A 259 -19.91 -8.07 -10.60
N ASN A 260 -21.22 -8.05 -10.82
CA ASN A 260 -21.82 -8.43 -12.10
C ASN A 260 -21.31 -7.56 -13.27
N LYS A 261 -21.10 -6.26 -13.03
CA LYS A 261 -20.50 -5.37 -14.03
C LYS A 261 -19.10 -5.83 -14.43
N PHE A 262 -18.20 -6.02 -13.46
CA PHE A 262 -16.79 -6.33 -13.73
C PHE A 262 -16.55 -7.78 -14.17
N THR A 263 -17.44 -8.69 -13.80
CA THR A 263 -17.43 -10.08 -14.30
C THR A 263 -17.73 -10.11 -15.81
N LYS A 264 -18.70 -9.31 -16.27
CA LYS A 264 -19.07 -9.25 -17.69
C LYS A 264 -18.10 -8.44 -18.54
N SER A 265 -17.62 -7.29 -18.04
CA SER A 265 -16.69 -6.43 -18.80
C SER A 265 -15.25 -6.94 -18.80
N GLY A 266 -14.91 -7.82 -17.86
CA GLY A 266 -13.53 -8.19 -17.55
C GLY A 266 -12.76 -7.05 -16.86
N LEU A 267 -11.58 -7.41 -16.35
CA LEU A 267 -10.63 -6.49 -15.71
C LEU A 267 -9.27 -6.57 -16.43
N LYS A 268 -8.49 -5.49 -16.35
CA LYS A 268 -7.10 -5.46 -16.82
C LYS A 268 -6.11 -5.76 -15.70
N SER A 269 -6.47 -5.40 -14.47
CA SER A 269 -5.63 -5.52 -13.29
C SER A 269 -5.74 -6.88 -12.61
N GLN A 270 -4.61 -7.58 -12.48
CA GLN A 270 -4.52 -8.81 -11.69
C GLN A 270 -4.85 -8.58 -10.21
N PHE A 271 -4.55 -7.41 -9.66
CA PHE A 271 -4.87 -7.07 -8.27
C PHE A 271 -6.37 -6.85 -8.09
N ALA A 272 -7.01 -6.21 -9.08
CA ALA A 272 -8.47 -6.05 -9.11
C ALA A 272 -9.18 -7.41 -9.23
N TYR A 273 -8.67 -8.33 -10.06
CA TYR A 273 -9.16 -9.71 -10.12
C TYR A 273 -9.09 -10.40 -8.76
N CYS A 274 -7.93 -10.37 -8.10
CA CYS A 274 -7.78 -11.00 -6.77
C CYS A 274 -8.76 -10.41 -5.75
N MET A 275 -8.93 -9.08 -5.77
CA MET A 275 -9.91 -8.43 -4.92
C MET A 275 -11.35 -8.84 -5.25
N LEU A 276 -11.71 -8.95 -6.53
CA LEU A 276 -13.05 -9.34 -6.96
C LEU A 276 -13.35 -10.80 -6.59
N ILE A 277 -12.36 -11.71 -6.71
CA ILE A 277 -12.47 -13.10 -6.25
C ILE A 277 -12.76 -13.17 -4.75
N ARG A 278 -12.05 -12.37 -3.93
CA ARG A 278 -12.30 -12.31 -2.48
C ARG A 278 -13.71 -11.81 -2.15
N ILE A 279 -14.19 -10.80 -2.89
CA ILE A 279 -15.55 -10.27 -2.72
C ILE A 279 -16.59 -11.32 -3.15
N ALA A 280 -16.37 -11.99 -4.29
CA ALA A 280 -17.22 -13.06 -4.80
C ALA A 280 -17.33 -14.20 -3.79
N SER A 281 -16.19 -14.69 -3.29
CA SER A 281 -16.11 -15.76 -2.30
C SER A 281 -16.82 -15.39 -0.99
N ARG A 282 -16.71 -14.14 -0.54
CA ARG A 282 -17.44 -13.66 0.65
C ARG A 282 -18.95 -13.67 0.42
N LEU A 283 -19.43 -13.12 -0.69
CA LEU A 283 -20.86 -13.12 -1.02
C LEU A 283 -21.41 -14.53 -1.18
N LEU A 284 -20.62 -15.42 -1.78
CA LEU A 284 -21.01 -16.81 -2.01
C LEU A 284 -21.31 -17.56 -0.70
N LYS A 285 -20.49 -17.30 0.33
CA LYS A 285 -20.68 -17.85 1.69
C LYS A 285 -21.95 -17.34 2.38
N GLU A 286 -22.51 -16.22 1.91
CA GLU A 286 -23.70 -15.58 2.46
C GLU A 286 -24.97 -15.90 1.63
N THR A 287 -24.87 -16.68 0.55
CA THR A 287 -26.00 -17.12 -0.31
C THR A 287 -26.36 -18.57 -0.05
N GLU A 288 -27.66 -18.89 -0.08
CA GLU A 288 -28.16 -20.27 -0.01
C GLU A 288 -27.88 -21.04 -1.31
N ASP A 289 -27.86 -20.33 -2.45
CA ASP A 289 -27.62 -20.88 -3.80
C ASP A 289 -26.25 -21.59 -3.96
N GLY A 290 -25.33 -21.38 -3.01
CA GLY A 290 -24.05 -22.07 -2.96
C GLY A 290 -23.34 -22.05 -4.32
N HIS A 291 -23.11 -23.23 -4.90
CA HIS A 291 -22.33 -23.42 -6.12
C HIS A 291 -23.12 -23.24 -7.43
N GLU A 292 -24.45 -23.11 -7.38
CA GLU A 292 -25.27 -22.76 -8.57
C GLU A 292 -25.23 -21.25 -8.89
N SER A 293 -24.51 -20.49 -8.06
CA SER A 293 -24.36 -19.05 -8.24
C SER A 293 -23.43 -18.72 -9.41
N PRO A 294 -23.77 -17.71 -10.25
CA PRO A 294 -22.86 -17.15 -11.26
C PRO A 294 -21.53 -16.62 -10.68
N LEU A 295 -21.47 -16.40 -9.37
CA LEU A 295 -20.24 -16.04 -8.65
C LEU A 295 -19.23 -17.19 -8.61
N PHE A 296 -19.71 -18.43 -8.47
CA PHE A 296 -18.84 -19.61 -8.49
C PHE A 296 -18.26 -19.81 -9.88
N ASP A 297 -19.09 -19.73 -10.93
CA ASP A 297 -18.64 -19.79 -12.34
C ASP A 297 -17.55 -18.76 -12.64
N PHE A 298 -17.70 -17.54 -12.11
CA PHE A 298 -16.68 -16.51 -12.23
C PHE A 298 -15.35 -16.91 -11.57
N ILE A 299 -15.39 -17.40 -10.32
CA ILE A 299 -14.18 -17.83 -9.60
C ILE A 299 -13.52 -19.01 -10.34
N GLU A 300 -14.30 -19.99 -10.77
CA GLU A 300 -13.79 -21.14 -11.52
C GLU A 300 -13.15 -20.71 -12.85
N SER A 301 -13.78 -19.78 -13.58
CA SER A 301 -13.20 -19.23 -14.82
C SER A 301 -11.84 -18.55 -14.59
N CYS A 302 -11.61 -18.00 -13.40
CA CYS A 302 -10.34 -17.36 -13.03
C CYS A 302 -9.19 -18.36 -12.86
N LEU A 303 -9.44 -19.66 -12.74
CA LEU A 303 -8.40 -20.69 -12.73
C LEU A 303 -7.63 -20.77 -14.06
N ARG A 304 -8.22 -20.26 -15.16
CA ARG A 304 -7.60 -20.22 -16.49
C ARG A 304 -7.00 -18.85 -16.83
N ASN A 305 -6.86 -17.96 -15.85
CA ASN A 305 -6.33 -16.62 -16.07
C ASN A 305 -4.84 -16.67 -16.46
N LYS A 306 -4.37 -15.68 -17.22
CA LYS A 306 -2.95 -15.58 -17.61
C LYS A 306 -1.99 -15.29 -16.44
N HIS A 307 -2.50 -14.77 -15.33
CA HIS A 307 -1.69 -14.37 -14.18
C HIS A 307 -1.73 -15.41 -13.07
N GLU A 308 -0.57 -15.96 -12.71
CA GLU A 308 -0.41 -16.96 -11.63
C GLU A 308 -1.03 -16.52 -10.30
N MET A 309 -0.97 -15.22 -9.97
CA MET A 309 -1.57 -14.66 -8.76
C MET A 309 -3.12 -14.80 -8.75
N VAL A 310 -3.76 -14.56 -9.89
CA VAL A 310 -5.22 -14.67 -10.03
C VAL A 310 -5.64 -16.14 -9.97
N ILE A 311 -4.88 -17.00 -10.65
CA ILE A 311 -5.07 -18.45 -10.63
C ILE A 311 -4.98 -18.98 -9.19
N TYR A 312 -3.92 -18.58 -8.45
CA TYR A 312 -3.74 -18.98 -7.06
C TYR A 312 -4.89 -18.50 -6.17
N GLU A 313 -5.28 -17.22 -6.29
CA GLU A 313 -6.35 -16.64 -5.49
C GLU A 313 -7.69 -17.36 -5.75
N ALA A 314 -7.99 -17.70 -7.01
CA ALA A 314 -9.16 -18.48 -7.37
C ALA A 314 -9.14 -19.90 -6.79
N ALA A 315 -8.03 -20.61 -6.93
CA ALA A 315 -7.87 -21.96 -6.39
C ALA A 315 -7.99 -21.97 -4.86
N SER A 316 -7.33 -21.01 -4.20
CA SER A 316 -7.44 -20.83 -2.75
C SER A 316 -8.88 -20.48 -2.34
N ALA A 317 -9.59 -19.63 -3.09
CA ALA A 317 -10.97 -19.28 -2.78
C ALA A 317 -11.89 -20.51 -2.82
N ILE A 318 -11.78 -21.33 -3.87
CA ILE A 318 -12.60 -22.54 -4.06
C ILE A 318 -12.39 -23.53 -2.91
N ILE A 319 -11.13 -23.79 -2.52
CA ILE A 319 -10.81 -24.75 -1.44
C ILE A 319 -11.38 -24.29 -0.09
N HIS A 320 -11.50 -22.98 0.14
CA HIS A 320 -12.04 -22.44 1.40
C HIS A 320 -13.55 -22.17 1.35
N LEU A 321 -14.28 -22.61 0.32
CA LEU A 321 -15.73 -22.57 0.29
C LEU A 321 -16.33 -23.76 1.06
N PRO A 322 -17.41 -23.54 1.85
CA PRO A 322 -18.10 -24.63 2.51
C PRO A 322 -18.85 -25.50 1.49
N ASN A 323 -19.02 -26.79 1.83
CA ASN A 323 -19.88 -27.73 1.08
C ASN A 323 -19.50 -27.93 -0.40
N CYS A 324 -18.24 -27.78 -0.80
CA CYS A 324 -17.81 -28.12 -2.16
C CYS A 324 -17.74 -29.63 -2.38
N THR A 325 -18.27 -30.09 -3.51
CA THR A 325 -18.16 -31.46 -3.97
C THR A 325 -16.75 -31.75 -4.50
N ALA A 326 -16.38 -33.04 -4.57
CA ALA A 326 -15.11 -33.45 -5.16
C ALA A 326 -14.95 -32.97 -6.62
N ARG A 327 -16.04 -32.88 -7.37
CA ARG A 327 -16.04 -32.39 -8.76
C ARG A 327 -15.68 -30.91 -8.85
N GLU A 328 -16.21 -30.09 -7.94
CA GLU A 328 -15.96 -28.65 -7.88
C GLU A 328 -14.55 -28.33 -7.37
N LEU A 329 -14.00 -29.17 -6.48
CA LEU A 329 -12.64 -29.01 -5.96
C LEU A 329 -11.56 -29.44 -6.96
N ALA A 330 -11.84 -30.41 -7.82
CA ALA A 330 -10.85 -31.03 -8.70
C ALA A 330 -10.06 -30.04 -9.58
N PRO A 331 -10.69 -29.02 -10.22
CA PRO A 331 -9.95 -28.02 -11.00
C PRO A 331 -8.96 -27.21 -10.15
N ALA A 332 -9.37 -26.78 -8.94
CA ALA A 332 -8.52 -26.02 -8.04
C ALA A 332 -7.34 -26.84 -7.53
N VAL A 333 -7.59 -28.10 -7.13
CA VAL A 333 -6.55 -29.03 -6.67
C VAL A 333 -5.53 -29.33 -7.77
N SER A 334 -6.00 -29.58 -9.00
CA SER A 334 -5.12 -29.86 -10.16
C SER A 334 -4.14 -28.71 -10.42
N VAL A 335 -4.62 -27.47 -10.35
CA VAL A 335 -3.77 -26.29 -10.55
C VAL A 335 -2.76 -26.10 -9.41
N LEU A 336 -3.14 -26.37 -8.16
CA LEU A 336 -2.20 -26.31 -7.05
C LEU A 336 -1.14 -27.42 -7.11
N GLN A 337 -1.50 -28.62 -7.57
CA GLN A 337 -0.53 -29.67 -7.84
C GLN A 337 0.49 -29.26 -8.91
N LEU A 338 0.06 -28.54 -9.95
CA LEU A 338 0.97 -27.94 -10.93
C LEU A 338 1.90 -26.90 -10.27
N PHE A 339 1.38 -26.07 -9.37
CA PHE A 339 2.20 -25.10 -8.63
C PHE A 339 3.21 -25.76 -7.68
N CYS A 340 2.93 -26.94 -7.11
CA CYS A 340 3.90 -27.72 -6.33
C CYS A 340 5.11 -28.16 -7.18
N SER A 341 4.92 -28.34 -8.48
CA SER A 341 5.99 -28.68 -9.43
C SER A 341 6.66 -27.44 -10.05
N SER A 342 6.25 -26.22 -9.68
CA SER A 342 6.79 -24.98 -10.24
C SER A 342 8.26 -24.77 -9.83
N PRO A 343 9.13 -24.25 -10.72
CA PRO A 343 10.49 -23.87 -10.33
C PRO A 343 10.51 -22.70 -9.33
N LYS A 344 9.41 -21.94 -9.20
CA LYS A 344 9.30 -20.78 -8.31
C LYS A 344 9.04 -21.23 -6.85
N PRO A 345 9.97 -21.00 -5.90
CA PRO A 345 9.78 -21.44 -4.50
C PRO A 345 8.53 -20.84 -3.85
N ALA A 346 8.19 -19.60 -4.17
CA ALA A 346 7.00 -18.92 -3.63
C ALA A 346 5.69 -19.62 -4.02
N LEU A 347 5.56 -20.09 -5.27
CA LEU A 347 4.37 -20.82 -5.72
C LEU A 347 4.27 -22.19 -5.06
N ARG A 348 5.40 -22.91 -4.94
CA ARG A 348 5.45 -24.19 -4.24
C ARG A 348 5.00 -24.05 -2.78
N TYR A 349 5.56 -23.06 -2.08
CA TYR A 349 5.18 -22.78 -0.70
C TYR A 349 3.68 -22.47 -0.57
N ALA A 350 3.16 -21.58 -1.43
CA ALA A 350 1.76 -21.18 -1.40
C ALA A 350 0.81 -22.37 -1.69
N ALA A 351 1.16 -23.22 -2.66
CA ALA A 351 0.39 -24.40 -3.02
C ALA A 351 0.35 -25.44 -1.90
N VAL A 352 1.52 -25.82 -1.36
CA VAL A 352 1.61 -26.77 -0.24
C VAL A 352 0.84 -26.26 0.98
N ARG A 353 0.98 -24.96 1.32
CA ARG A 353 0.24 -24.35 2.43
C ARG A 353 -1.28 -24.41 2.24
N THR A 354 -1.75 -24.30 1.00
CA THR A 354 -3.19 -24.33 0.70
C THR A 354 -3.75 -25.74 0.70
N LEU A 355 -3.00 -26.71 0.17
CA LEU A 355 -3.41 -28.12 0.13
C LEU A 355 -3.34 -28.83 1.50
N ASN A 356 -2.57 -28.28 2.45
CA ASN A 356 -2.45 -28.84 3.80
C ASN A 356 -3.60 -28.42 4.75
N LYS A 357 -4.58 -27.68 4.26
CA LYS A 357 -5.79 -27.33 4.98
C LYS A 357 -6.94 -28.19 4.50
#